data_AF-A0A0G2EWJ3-F1
#
_entry.id   AF-A0A0G2EWJ3-F1
#
_cell.length_a   1.000
_cell.length_b   1.000
_cell.length_c   1.000
_cell.angle_alpha   90.00
_cell.angle_beta   90.00
_cell.angle_gamma   90.00
#
_symmetry.space_group_name_H-M   'P 1'
#
loop_
_entity.id
_entity.type
_entity.pdbx_description
1 polymer ?
#
loop_
_entity_poly.entity_id
_entity_poly.type
_entity_poly.pdbx_seq_one_letter_code
_entity_poly.pdbx_strand_id
1 'polypeptide(L)'
;MSNYGNQDIPSGITTDNEYASRTGQSEIRVQKDEAPIEDPIDPATADTDEQLARDDKEAINEDNILSGRTRGAAKKAGTYAEPGDEEGLPGPEDGTSAIRK
;
A
#
# COMPACT_ATOMS: atom_id res chain seq x y z
N MET A 1 -37.26 31.30 -21.50
CA MET A 1 -36.46 30.67 -20.43
C MET A 1 -35.00 30.78 -20.83
N SER A 2 -34.18 31.32 -19.94
CA SER A 2 -32.80 31.74 -20.22
C SER A 2 -31.91 30.55 -20.56
N ASN A 3 -31.14 30.67 -21.65
CA ASN A 3 -30.16 29.70 -22.11
C ASN A 3 -28.82 30.00 -21.42
N TYR A 4 -28.68 29.61 -20.15
CA TYR A 4 -27.41 29.72 -19.43
C TYR A 4 -26.50 28.56 -19.85
N GLY A 5 -25.30 28.93 -20.34
CA GLY A 5 -24.39 28.05 -21.05
C GLY A 5 -23.84 26.90 -20.22
N ASN A 6 -23.96 25.70 -20.78
CA ASN A 6 -23.08 24.56 -20.51
C ASN A 6 -21.74 24.76 -21.24
N GLN A 7 -21.01 25.85 -20.97
CA GLN A 7 -19.80 26.19 -21.75
C GLN A 7 -18.47 25.97 -21.04
N ASP A 8 -18.44 25.60 -19.75
CA ASP A 8 -17.17 25.38 -19.03
C ASP A 8 -17.25 24.24 -18.00
N ILE A 9 -17.79 23.08 -18.37
CA ILE A 9 -17.46 21.85 -17.64
C ILE A 9 -16.22 21.31 -18.33
N PRO A 10 -15.04 21.23 -17.69
CA PRO A 10 -13.91 20.53 -18.29
C PRO A 10 -14.38 19.10 -18.54
N SER A 11 -14.55 18.76 -19.82
CA SER A 11 -14.71 17.38 -20.25
C SER A 11 -13.33 16.75 -20.04
N GLY A 12 -13.06 16.32 -18.80
CA GLY A 12 -11.81 15.65 -18.47
C GLY A 12 -11.55 14.56 -19.51
N ILE A 13 -10.33 14.50 -20.01
CA ILE A 13 -9.92 13.40 -20.87
C ILE A 13 -10.06 12.15 -20.00
N THR A 14 -10.95 11.23 -20.36
CA THR A 14 -11.27 10.05 -19.54
C THR A 14 -10.19 8.97 -19.61
N THR A 15 -9.20 9.18 -20.47
CA THR A 15 -8.12 8.26 -20.81
C THR A 15 -6.82 9.04 -20.89
N ASP A 16 -5.84 8.67 -20.08
CA ASP A 16 -4.49 9.24 -20.10
C ASP A 16 -3.49 8.08 -20.09
N ASN A 17 -2.54 8.09 -21.02
CA ASN A 17 -1.50 7.07 -21.11
C ASN A 17 -0.09 7.66 -21.05
N GLU A 18 0.06 8.94 -20.67
CA GLU A 18 1.36 9.61 -20.55
C GLU A 18 2.26 8.95 -19.49
N TYR A 19 1.67 8.20 -18.55
CA TYR A 19 2.41 7.39 -17.58
C TYR A 19 3.01 6.11 -18.19
N ALA A 20 2.46 5.59 -19.30
CA ALA A 20 2.88 4.33 -19.91
C ALA A 20 4.13 4.47 -20.78
N SER A 21 4.43 5.69 -21.24
CA SER A 21 5.66 5.98 -21.98
C SER A 21 6.10 7.42 -21.78
N ARG A 22 7.39 7.61 -21.48
CA ARG A 22 8.02 8.93 -21.40
C ARG A 22 9.19 9.03 -22.36
N THR A 23 9.30 10.14 -23.07
CA THR A 23 10.38 10.40 -24.02
C THR A 23 11.75 10.29 -23.31
N GLY A 24 12.61 9.39 -23.78
CA GLY A 24 13.95 9.18 -23.22
C GLY A 24 14.05 8.13 -22.10
N GLN A 25 12.97 7.44 -21.73
CA GLN A 25 13.00 6.26 -20.87
C GLN A 25 12.65 5.00 -21.65
N SER A 26 13.23 3.87 -21.25
CA SER A 26 12.79 2.55 -21.70
C SER A 26 11.34 2.29 -21.28
N GLU A 27 10.62 1.51 -22.08
CA GLU A 27 9.21 1.14 -21.86
C GLU A 27 8.96 0.73 -20.39
N ILE A 28 8.07 1.47 -19.72
CA ILE A 28 7.64 1.19 -18.35
C ILE A 28 6.53 0.15 -18.47
N ARG A 29 6.69 -1.02 -17.84
CA ARG A 29 5.72 -2.13 -17.91
C ARG A 29 4.47 -1.88 -17.04
N VAL A 30 3.80 -0.77 -17.29
CA VAL A 30 2.51 -0.43 -16.69
C VAL A 30 1.42 -0.64 -17.73
N GLN A 31 0.26 -1.10 -17.28
CA GLN A 31 -0.90 -1.29 -18.15
C GLN A 31 -1.50 0.06 -18.52
N LYS A 32 -1.91 0.20 -19.78
CA LYS A 32 -2.64 1.37 -20.27
C LYS A 32 -4.07 1.36 -19.78
N ASP A 33 -4.71 2.53 -19.76
CA ASP A 33 -6.10 2.69 -19.29
C ASP A 33 -7.07 1.77 -20.05
N GLU A 34 -6.86 1.61 -21.36
CA GLU A 34 -7.73 0.82 -22.23
C GLU A 34 -7.20 -0.60 -22.46
N ALA A 35 -6.08 -0.97 -21.84
CA ALA A 35 -5.54 -2.32 -21.98
C ALA A 35 -6.53 -3.32 -21.38
N PRO A 36 -6.97 -4.34 -22.14
CA PRO A 36 -7.81 -5.39 -21.59
C PRO A 36 -7.04 -6.14 -20.50
N ILE A 37 -7.66 -6.27 -19.34
CA ILE A 37 -7.14 -7.04 -18.22
C ILE A 37 -7.87 -8.38 -18.22
N GLU A 38 -7.13 -9.47 -18.07
CA GLU A 38 -7.74 -10.77 -17.83
C GLU A 38 -8.37 -10.78 -16.44
N ASP A 39 -9.69 -10.86 -16.38
CA ASP A 39 -10.41 -11.12 -15.15
C ASP A 39 -10.38 -12.63 -14.87
N PRO A 40 -9.80 -13.09 -13.76
CA PRO A 40 -9.84 -14.50 -13.39
C PRO A 40 -11.24 -14.99 -13.03
N ILE A 41 -12.21 -14.09 -12.87
CA ILE A 41 -13.59 -14.41 -12.52
C ILE A 41 -14.40 -14.61 -13.80
N ASP A 42 -15.01 -15.80 -13.94
CA ASP A 42 -15.98 -16.05 -15.00
C ASP A 42 -17.36 -15.47 -14.62
N PRO A 43 -17.84 -14.41 -15.29
CA PRO A 43 -19.10 -13.75 -14.93
C PRO A 43 -20.32 -14.65 -15.09
N ALA A 44 -20.26 -15.70 -15.92
CA ALA A 44 -21.36 -16.63 -16.10
C ALA A 44 -21.58 -17.54 -14.88
N THR A 45 -20.53 -17.74 -14.07
CA THR A 45 -20.57 -18.63 -12.90
C THR A 45 -20.35 -17.88 -11.60
N ALA A 46 -19.91 -16.63 -11.64
CA ALA A 46 -19.61 -15.80 -10.46
C ALA A 46 -20.82 -15.60 -9.53
N ASP A 47 -22.03 -15.45 -10.08
CA ASP A 47 -23.27 -15.18 -9.34
C ASP A 47 -24.16 -16.44 -9.26
N THR A 48 -23.56 -17.56 -8.87
CA THR A 48 -24.25 -18.85 -8.72
C THR A 48 -24.29 -19.31 -7.27
N ASP A 49 -25.34 -20.05 -6.89
CA ASP A 49 -25.45 -20.63 -5.55
C ASP A 49 -24.27 -21.59 -5.25
N GLU A 50 -23.71 -22.24 -6.28
CA GLU A 50 -22.53 -23.08 -6.15
C GLU A 50 -21.25 -22.31 -5.81
N GLN A 51 -21.10 -21.05 -6.23
CA GLN A 51 -20.01 -20.18 -5.78
C GLN A 51 -20.20 -19.82 -4.31
N LEU A 52 -21.38 -19.34 -3.93
CA LEU A 52 -21.68 -18.96 -2.54
C LEU A 52 -21.39 -20.11 -1.56
N ALA A 53 -21.79 -21.33 -1.91
CA ALA A 53 -21.54 -22.49 -1.06
C ALA A 53 -20.06 -22.90 -0.97
N ARG A 54 -19.22 -22.55 -1.95
CA ARG A 54 -17.77 -22.71 -1.87
C ARG A 54 -17.15 -21.62 -1.02
N ASP A 55 -17.54 -20.37 -1.24
CA ASP A 55 -17.07 -19.22 -0.47
C ASP A 55 -17.36 -19.40 1.03
N ASP A 56 -18.55 -19.85 1.39
CA ASP A 56 -18.93 -20.14 2.78
C ASP A 56 -18.03 -21.20 3.42
N LYS A 57 -17.61 -22.22 2.66
CA LYS A 57 -16.70 -23.27 3.15
C LYS A 57 -15.27 -22.76 3.27
N GLU A 58 -14.81 -21.96 2.32
CA GLU A 58 -13.46 -21.39 2.34
C GLU A 58 -13.31 -20.34 3.44
N ALA A 59 -14.33 -19.54 3.69
CA ALA A 59 -14.34 -18.50 4.71
C ALA A 59 -14.14 -19.05 6.13
N ILE A 60 -14.66 -20.25 6.40
CA ILE A 60 -14.51 -20.93 7.70
C ILE A 60 -13.31 -21.89 7.74
N ASN A 61 -12.53 -22.00 6.66
CA ASN A 61 -11.42 -22.95 6.59
C ASN A 61 -10.23 -22.45 7.42
N GLU A 62 -10.03 -23.06 8.59
CA GLU A 62 -8.91 -22.74 9.49
C GLU A 62 -7.54 -23.11 8.90
N ASP A 63 -7.45 -24.03 7.93
CA ASP A 63 -6.17 -24.42 7.31
C ASP A 63 -5.54 -23.25 6.52
N ASN A 64 -6.36 -22.30 6.07
CA ASN A 64 -5.91 -21.08 5.39
C ASN A 64 -5.50 -19.98 6.38
N ILE A 65 -5.70 -20.19 7.69
CA ILE A 65 -5.35 -19.23 8.73
C ILE A 65 -3.92 -19.51 9.23
N LEU A 66 -3.05 -18.52 9.09
CA LEU A 66 -1.71 -18.59 9.65
C LEU A 66 -1.78 -18.60 11.19
N SER A 67 -1.17 -19.61 11.80
CA SER A 67 -1.09 -19.74 13.26
C SER A 67 -0.13 -18.69 13.84
N GLY A 68 -0.65 -17.51 14.13
CA GLY A 68 0.08 -16.44 14.82
C GLY A 68 0.38 -15.21 13.95
N ARG A 69 1.07 -14.24 14.55
CA ARG A 69 1.36 -12.95 13.90
C ARG A 69 2.54 -13.10 12.94
N THR A 70 2.34 -12.78 11.66
CA THR A 70 3.37 -12.83 10.61
C THR A 70 4.44 -11.74 10.74
N ARG A 71 4.16 -10.67 11.48
CA ARG A 71 5.15 -9.62 11.77
C ARG A 71 5.84 -9.93 13.08
N GLY A 72 7.15 -10.17 12.99
CA GLY A 72 8.04 -10.47 14.10
C GLY A 72 7.65 -9.67 15.33
N ALA A 73 7.34 -10.41 16.39
CA ALA A 73 6.84 -9.90 17.66
C ALA A 73 7.49 -8.55 17.99
N ALA A 74 6.67 -7.61 18.45
CA ALA A 74 7.14 -6.33 18.98
C ALA A 74 8.44 -6.57 19.76
N LYS A 75 9.46 -5.74 19.51
CA LYS A 75 10.77 -5.88 20.16
C LYS A 75 10.56 -6.14 21.65
N LYS A 76 11.33 -7.05 22.23
CA LYS A 76 11.20 -7.44 23.65
C LYS A 76 11.06 -6.18 24.51
N ALA A 77 10.21 -6.22 25.52
CA ALA A 77 10.06 -5.10 26.47
C ALA A 77 11.45 -4.64 26.93
N GLY A 78 11.72 -3.33 26.86
CA GLY A 78 13.03 -2.74 27.14
C GLY A 78 13.95 -2.56 25.93
N THR A 79 13.56 -2.95 24.71
CA THR A 79 14.36 -2.66 23.50
C THR A 79 14.36 -1.17 23.13
N TYR A 80 13.32 -0.44 23.52
CA TYR A 80 13.24 1.02 23.39
C TYR A 80 13.32 1.64 24.78
N ALA A 81 14.42 1.39 25.48
CA ALA A 81 14.74 2.10 26.71
C ALA A 81 15.47 3.40 26.34
N GLU A 82 15.12 4.49 27.03
CA GLU A 82 15.89 5.73 26.95
C GLU A 82 17.28 5.48 27.58
N PRO A 83 18.36 6.06 27.02
CA PRO A 83 19.68 6.02 27.66
C PRO A 83 19.61 6.60 29.06
N GLY A 84 20.30 5.99 30.02
CA GLY A 84 20.45 6.56 31.36
C GLY A 84 21.21 7.89 31.34
N ASP A 85 21.13 8.67 32.42
CA ASP A 85 21.76 10.00 32.52
C ASP A 85 23.28 10.00 32.24
N GLU A 86 23.94 8.86 32.42
CA GLU A 86 25.38 8.68 32.20
C GLU A 86 25.70 7.90 30.90
N GLU A 87 24.68 7.36 30.22
CA GLU A 87 24.84 6.53 29.03
C GLU A 87 25.02 7.39 27.77
N GLY A 88 26.23 7.33 27.18
CA GLY A 88 26.60 8.14 26.01
C GLY A 88 27.27 9.47 26.35
N LEU A 89 27.41 9.79 27.64
CA LEU A 89 28.29 10.85 28.10
C LEU A 89 29.74 10.33 28.18
N PRO A 90 30.75 11.16 27.86
CA PRO A 90 32.14 10.81 28.12
C PRO A 90 32.36 10.60 29.63
N GLY A 91 33.30 9.72 29.99
CA GLY A 91 33.60 9.42 31.39
C GLY A 91 33.97 10.67 32.19
N PRO A 92 33.81 10.67 33.53
CA PRO A 92 34.13 11.83 34.37
C PRO A 92 35.60 12.27 34.24
N GLU A 93 36.50 11.37 33.85
CA GLU A 93 37.90 11.60 33.51
C GLU A 93 38.14 12.27 32.14
N ASP A 94 37.19 12.20 31.20
CA ASP A 94 37.35 12.72 29.83
C ASP A 94 37.01 14.21 29.71
N GLY A 95 36.39 14.83 30.73
CA GLY A 95 36.25 16.29 30.89
C GLY A 95 35.58 17.06 29.73
N THR A 96 34.99 16.38 28.75
CA THR A 96 34.54 16.95 27.48
C THR A 96 33.04 17.13 27.46
N SER A 97 32.54 18.18 28.10
CA SER A 97 31.16 18.64 27.90
C SER A 97 31.04 19.17 26.46
N ALA A 98 30.14 18.60 25.64
CA ALA A 98 29.92 19.03 24.26
C ALA A 98 29.26 20.42 24.20
N ILE A 99 30.05 21.49 24.33
CA ILE A 99 29.61 22.84 23.98
C ILE A 99 29.77 22.97 22.46
N ARG A 100 28.70 22.70 21.69
CA ARG A 100 28.66 23.17 20.29
C ARG A 100 28.58 24.69 20.31
N LYS A 101 29.59 25.36 19.75
CA LYS A 101 29.53 26.76 19.35
C LYS A 101 29.46 26.84 17.83
#